data_AF-A0A967DUY6-F1
#
_entry.id   AF-A0A967DUY6-F1
#
_cell.length_a   1.000
_cell.length_b   1.000
_cell.length_c   1.000
_cell.angle_alpha   90.00
_cell.angle_beta   90.00
_cell.angle_gamma   90.00
#
_symmetry.space_group_name_H-M   'P 1'
#
loop_
_entity.id
_entity.type
_entity.pdbx_description
1 polymer ?
#
loop_
_entity_poly.entity_id
_entity_poly.type
_entity_poly.pdbx_seq_one_letter_code
_entity_poly.pdbx_strand_id
1 'polypeptide(L)'
;MTLLSQGTAHDVLTQVYINPSDWQQRPLTSFVLDDHVSIVHDDASREGLVWSYSLGLSKFGLDEVEMFTEKGRSDSTAKELLSASAGELLRVGHSPKVGTSLDLPQLGRTLHVKNHRTASPAGRMLGFRELKSS
;
A
#
# COMPACT_ATOMS: atom_id res chain seq x y z
N MET A 1 8.71 -32.96 -8.79
CA MET A 1 7.78 -31.86 -8.46
C MET A 1 6.78 -32.39 -7.47
N THR A 2 6.73 -31.84 -6.26
CA THR A 2 5.82 -32.31 -5.21
C THR A 2 4.78 -31.22 -4.97
N LEU A 3 3.55 -31.45 -5.42
CA LEU A 3 2.42 -30.55 -5.25
C LEU A 3 1.79 -30.87 -3.89
N LEU A 4 1.94 -29.98 -2.90
CA LEU A 4 1.21 -30.05 -1.64
C LEU A 4 -0.19 -29.49 -1.89
N SER A 5 -1.18 -30.36 -2.04
CA SER A 5 -2.60 -30.01 -1.97
C SER A 5 -3.11 -30.38 -0.57
N GLN A 6 -4.08 -29.63 -0.07
CA GLN A 6 -4.79 -29.77 1.22
C GLN A 6 -4.26 -28.89 2.36
N GLY A 7 -4.83 -27.69 2.49
CA GLY A 7 -4.73 -26.90 3.71
C GLY A 7 -5.51 -25.60 3.65
N THR A 8 -6.81 -25.64 3.97
CA THR A 8 -7.64 -24.43 4.14
C THR A 8 -7.05 -23.56 5.24
N ALA A 9 -6.71 -22.31 4.91
CA ALA A 9 -6.15 -21.37 5.87
C ALA A 9 -7.27 -20.47 6.41
N HIS A 10 -7.38 -20.42 7.74
CA HIS A 10 -8.32 -19.54 8.43
C HIS A 10 -7.67 -18.18 8.65
N ASP A 11 -8.19 -17.13 8.02
CA ASP A 11 -7.71 -15.77 8.23
C ASP A 11 -8.32 -15.21 9.52
N VAL A 12 -7.48 -15.04 10.55
CA VAL A 12 -7.87 -14.54 11.87
C VAL A 12 -8.24 -13.05 11.89
N LEU A 13 -7.79 -12.26 10.91
CA LEU A 13 -8.11 -10.84 10.83
C LEU A 13 -9.50 -10.61 10.25
N THR A 14 -9.90 -11.41 9.26
CA THR A 14 -11.18 -11.27 8.57
C THR A 14 -12.24 -12.28 9.04
N GLN A 15 -11.84 -13.28 9.84
CA GLN A 15 -12.69 -14.39 10.29
C GLN A 15 -13.31 -15.18 9.12
N VAL A 16 -12.61 -15.23 7.99
CA VAL A 16 -13.04 -15.94 6.79
C VAL A 16 -12.15 -17.15 6.54
N TYR A 17 -12.78 -18.26 6.16
CA TYR A 17 -12.08 -19.43 5.64
C TYR A 17 -11.71 -19.17 4.19
N ILE A 18 -10.41 -19.07 3.90
CA ILE A 18 -9.92 -18.89 2.53
C ILE A 18 -9.57 -20.27 1.98
N ASN A 19 -10.25 -20.64 0.90
CA ASN A 19 -10.00 -21.91 0.22
C ASN A 19 -8.66 -21.82 -0.52
N PRO A 20 -7.76 -22.82 -0.42
CA PRO A 20 -6.51 -22.82 -1.17
C PRO A 20 -6.71 -22.86 -2.69
N SER A 21 -7.92 -23.18 -3.17
CA SER A 21 -8.27 -23.04 -4.59
C SER A 21 -8.41 -21.60 -5.05
N ASP A 22 -8.70 -20.67 -4.14
CA ASP A 22 -8.73 -19.23 -4.43
C ASP A 22 -7.31 -18.64 -4.44
N TRP A 23 -6.34 -19.38 -3.91
CA TRP A 23 -4.93 -19.09 -4.08
C TRP A 23 -4.52 -19.53 -5.48
N GLN A 24 -4.47 -18.58 -6.39
CA GLN A 24 -3.89 -18.83 -7.70
C GLN A 24 -2.42 -19.21 -7.51
N GLN A 25 -2.06 -20.43 -7.91
CA GLN A 25 -0.66 -20.80 -8.09
C GLN A 25 -0.09 -19.93 -9.20
N ARG A 26 0.54 -18.83 -8.81
CA ARG A 26 1.27 -17.97 -9.73
C ARG A 26 2.69 -18.49 -9.81
N PRO A 27 3.24 -18.73 -11.00
CA PRO A 27 4.65 -19.05 -11.13
C PRO A 27 5.47 -17.92 -10.48
N LEU A 28 6.54 -18.28 -9.75
CA LEU A 28 7.52 -17.37 -9.12
C LEU A 28 8.26 -16.45 -10.13
N THR A 29 7.73 -16.30 -11.34
CA THR A 29 8.34 -15.60 -12.47
C THR A 29 8.03 -14.10 -12.50
N SER A 30 7.13 -13.60 -11.64
CA SER A 30 6.86 -12.15 -11.56
C SER A 30 6.34 -11.73 -10.19
N PHE A 31 6.97 -10.72 -9.59
CA PHE A 31 6.47 -10.03 -8.40
C PHE A 31 5.20 -9.25 -8.76
N VAL A 32 4.10 -9.49 -8.03
CA VAL A 32 2.82 -8.77 -8.21
C VAL A 32 2.59 -7.92 -6.97
N LEU A 33 2.54 -6.60 -7.14
CA LEU A 33 2.42 -5.65 -6.03
C LEU A 33 1.17 -5.90 -5.18
N ASP A 34 0.03 -6.12 -5.83
CA ASP A 34 -1.28 -6.27 -5.19
C ASP A 34 -1.37 -7.53 -4.30
N ASP A 35 -0.49 -8.51 -4.50
CA ASP A 35 -0.41 -9.72 -3.66
C ASP A 35 0.30 -9.42 -2.32
N HIS A 36 0.98 -8.27 -2.20
CA HIS A 36 1.84 -7.94 -1.06
C HIS A 36 1.47 -6.64 -0.34
N VAL A 37 0.93 -5.66 -1.07
CA VAL A 37 0.60 -4.31 -0.59
C VAL A 37 -0.88 -4.02 -0.83
N SER A 38 -1.60 -3.64 0.22
CA SER A 38 -2.99 -3.18 0.12
C SER A 38 -3.09 -1.66 0.33
N ILE A 39 -4.11 -1.04 -0.26
CA ILE A 39 -4.45 0.36 -0.01
C ILE A 39 -5.73 0.44 0.83
N VAL A 40 -5.63 1.12 1.97
CA VAL A 40 -6.73 1.33 2.92
C VAL A 40 -7.19 2.78 2.87
N HIS A 41 -8.48 3.01 3.08
CA HIS A 41 -9.10 4.33 3.19
C HIS A 41 -9.79 4.43 4.56
N ASP A 42 -9.46 5.47 5.32
CA ASP A 42 -10.00 5.77 6.64
C ASP A 42 -10.50 7.20 6.67
N ASP A 43 -11.83 7.35 6.60
CA ASP A 43 -12.53 8.63 6.62
C ASP A 43 -12.91 9.09 8.04
N ALA A 44 -12.65 8.26 9.07
CA ALA A 44 -12.87 8.59 10.48
C ALA A 44 -11.65 9.24 11.13
N SER A 45 -10.46 9.05 10.54
CA SER A 45 -9.19 9.51 11.11
C SER A 45 -9.03 11.02 11.27
N ARG A 46 -9.63 11.84 10.39
CA ARG A 46 -9.55 13.31 10.42
C ARG A 46 -10.83 13.96 9.92
N GLU A 47 -11.29 15.02 10.60
CA GLU A 47 -12.44 15.78 10.14
C GLU A 47 -12.17 16.41 8.76
N GLY A 48 -13.16 16.26 7.85
CA GLY A 48 -13.10 16.81 6.49
C GLY A 48 -12.15 16.11 5.52
N LEU A 49 -11.34 15.16 5.98
CA LEU A 49 -10.35 14.47 5.15
C LEU A 49 -10.59 12.95 5.14
N VAL A 50 -10.12 12.30 4.08
CA VAL A 50 -9.95 10.85 3.96
C VAL A 50 -8.47 10.56 4.02
N TRP A 51 -8.07 9.67 4.91
CA TRP A 51 -6.71 9.16 4.98
C TRP A 51 -6.60 7.90 4.13
N SER A 52 -5.82 7.94 3.06
CA SER A 52 -5.53 6.79 2.23
C SER A 52 -4.08 6.37 2.45
N TYR A 53 -3.81 5.09 2.67
CA TYR A 53 -2.45 4.63 2.96
C TYR A 53 -2.19 3.20 2.50
N SER A 54 -0.92 2.88 2.27
CA SER A 54 -0.47 1.52 1.99
C SER A 54 -0.30 0.71 3.27
N LEU A 55 -0.48 -0.60 3.15
CA LEU A 55 -0.04 -1.59 4.14
C LEU A 55 0.70 -2.71 3.43
N GLY A 56 1.97 -2.90 3.78
CA GLY A 56 2.77 -4.03 3.32
C GLY A 56 4.18 -3.67 2.88
N LEU A 57 4.48 -2.38 2.64
CA LEU A 57 5.82 -1.92 2.28
C LEU A 57 6.83 -2.19 3.40
N SER A 58 6.38 -2.12 4.65
CA SER A 58 7.17 -2.45 5.84
C SER A 58 7.71 -3.89 5.86
N LYS A 59 7.08 -4.84 5.15
CA LYS A 59 7.61 -6.21 4.98
C LYS A 59 8.93 -6.23 4.19
N PHE A 60 9.19 -5.19 3.42
CA PHE A 60 10.37 -5.00 2.59
C PHE A 60 11.36 -3.98 3.19
N GLY A 61 11.16 -3.57 4.44
CA GLY A 61 12.01 -2.58 5.12
C GLY A 61 11.78 -1.15 4.67
N LEU A 62 10.63 -0.86 4.04
CA LEU A 62 10.24 0.46 3.57
C LEU A 62 9.16 1.07 4.45
N ASP A 63 9.17 2.39 4.60
CA ASP A 63 8.03 3.15 5.11
C ASP A 63 6.82 3.00 4.18
N GLU A 64 5.63 2.96 4.78
CA GLU A 64 4.37 3.02 4.06
C GLU A 64 4.19 4.39 3.39
N VAL A 65 3.33 4.49 2.39
CA VAL A 65 2.94 5.75 1.75
C VAL A 65 1.53 6.13 2.13
N GLU A 66 1.28 7.42 2.27
CA GLU A 66 -0.05 7.94 2.61
C GLU A 66 -0.40 9.21 1.85
N MET A 67 -1.69 9.47 1.73
CA MET A 67 -2.27 10.69 1.20
C MET A 67 -3.44 11.11 2.07
N PHE A 68 -3.67 12.42 2.14
CA PHE A 68 -4.88 12.99 2.73
C PHE A 68 -5.63 13.75 1.64
N THR A 69 -6.86 13.34 1.37
CA THR A 69 -7.74 13.96 0.37
C THR A 69 -8.98 14.54 1.05
N GLU A 70 -9.59 15.55 0.45
CA GLU A 70 -10.88 16.07 0.93
C GLU A 70 -11.97 15.03 0.73
N LYS A 71 -12.90 14.92 1.69
CA LYS A 71 -14.09 14.09 1.54
C LYS A 71 -14.86 14.49 0.29
N GLY A 72 -15.38 13.50 -0.44
CA GLY A 72 -16.09 13.70 -1.70
C GLY A 72 -15.19 13.67 -2.95
N ARG A 73 -13.86 13.58 -2.81
CA ARG A 73 -12.98 13.20 -3.92
C ARG A 73 -13.00 11.70 -4.17
N SER A 74 -12.65 11.28 -5.39
CA SER A 74 -12.65 9.85 -5.73
C SER A 74 -11.50 9.12 -5.03
N ASP A 75 -11.85 8.09 -4.26
CA ASP A 75 -10.89 7.17 -3.64
C ASP A 75 -10.04 6.43 -4.70
N SER A 76 -10.59 6.24 -5.91
CA SER A 76 -9.89 5.63 -7.03
C SER A 76 -8.59 6.34 -7.39
N THR A 77 -8.55 7.67 -7.31
CA THR A 77 -7.34 8.45 -7.62
C THR A 77 -6.27 8.25 -6.57
N ALA A 78 -6.65 8.27 -5.29
CA ALA A 78 -5.70 8.04 -4.19
C ALA A 78 -5.13 6.61 -4.26
N LYS A 79 -5.98 5.62 -4.53
CA LYS A 79 -5.55 4.23 -4.73
C LYS A 79 -4.54 4.09 -5.86
N GLU A 80 -4.83 4.65 -7.03
CA GLU A 80 -3.92 4.57 -8.19
C GLU A 80 -2.55 5.19 -7.90
N LEU A 81 -2.54 6.39 -7.31
CA LEU A 81 -1.31 7.10 -6.95
C LEU A 81 -0.50 6.35 -5.89
N LEU A 82 -1.15 5.82 -4.85
CA LEU A 82 -0.48 5.06 -3.79
C LEU A 82 0.07 3.73 -4.30
N SER A 83 -0.69 3.00 -5.13
CA SER A 83 -0.22 1.75 -5.76
C SER A 83 0.99 1.99 -6.66
N ALA A 84 0.94 3.00 -7.53
CA ALA A 84 2.08 3.35 -8.38
C ALA A 84 3.31 3.78 -7.55
N SER A 85 3.09 4.54 -6.49
CA SER A 85 4.16 4.98 -5.57
C SER A 85 4.79 3.80 -4.84
N ALA A 86 3.98 2.86 -4.33
CA ALA A 86 4.47 1.64 -3.69
C ALA A 86 5.31 0.79 -4.66
N GLY A 87 4.88 0.67 -5.91
CA GLY A 87 5.63 0.01 -6.97
C GLY A 87 7.01 0.65 -7.21
N GLU A 88 7.05 1.98 -7.29
CA GLU A 88 8.32 2.70 -7.45
C GLU A 88 9.24 2.57 -6.24
N LEU A 89 8.70 2.62 -5.02
CA LEU A 89 9.49 2.42 -3.80
C LEU A 89 10.11 1.02 -3.73
N LEU A 90 9.39 0.00 -4.15
CA LEU A 90 9.91 -1.36 -4.24
C LEU A 90 10.97 -1.49 -5.34
N ARG A 91 10.78 -0.80 -6.47
CA ARG A 91 11.78 -0.77 -7.56
C ARG A 91 13.08 -0.09 -7.12
N VAL A 92 12.98 1.02 -6.38
CA VAL A 92 14.13 1.81 -5.92
C VAL A 92 14.77 1.23 -4.66
N GLY A 93 14.00 0.54 -3.82
CA GLY A 93 14.48 -0.22 -2.66
C GLY A 93 14.81 0.60 -1.42
N HIS A 94 14.46 1.89 -1.37
CA HIS A 94 14.62 2.71 -0.16
C HIS A 94 13.49 3.72 0.01
N SER A 95 13.23 4.12 1.25
CA SER A 95 12.24 5.16 1.55
C SER A 95 12.77 6.56 1.21
N PRO A 96 12.02 7.38 0.46
CA PRO A 96 12.43 8.71 0.05
C PRO A 96 12.39 9.67 1.24
N LYS A 97 13.31 10.63 1.23
CA LYS A 97 13.34 11.70 2.24
C LYS A 97 12.24 12.71 1.98
N VAL A 98 11.83 13.45 3.02
CA VAL A 98 10.96 14.62 2.86
C VAL A 98 11.63 15.63 1.92
N GLY A 99 10.84 16.21 1.02
CA GLY A 99 11.29 17.10 -0.05
C GLY A 99 11.68 16.39 -1.35
N THR A 100 11.74 15.06 -1.36
CA THR A 100 12.04 14.28 -2.57
C THR A 100 10.83 14.27 -3.51
N SER A 101 11.07 14.40 -4.81
CA SER A 101 10.09 14.14 -5.86
C SER A 101 10.09 12.66 -6.22
N LEU A 102 8.90 12.09 -6.37
CA LEU A 102 8.66 10.73 -6.82
C LEU A 102 8.00 10.77 -8.20
N ASP A 103 8.75 10.40 -9.22
CA ASP A 103 8.23 10.32 -10.59
C ASP A 103 7.48 9.01 -10.78
N LEU A 104 6.23 9.11 -11.22
CA LEU A 104 5.34 8.00 -11.53
C LEU A 104 5.14 7.94 -13.05
N PRO A 105 6.11 7.37 -13.81
CA PRO A 105 6.11 7.44 -15.27
C PRO A 105 4.86 6.78 -15.88
N GLN A 106 4.34 5.74 -15.25
CA GLN A 106 3.14 5.03 -15.72
C GLN A 106 1.87 5.89 -15.66
N LEU A 107 1.86 6.91 -14.80
CA LEU A 107 0.76 7.85 -14.64
C LEU A 107 1.06 9.23 -15.24
N GLY A 108 2.26 9.45 -15.76
CA GLY A 108 2.72 10.76 -16.25
C GLY A 108 2.66 11.86 -15.18
N ARG A 109 2.92 11.51 -13.91
CA ARG A 109 2.81 12.41 -12.77
C ARG A 109 4.07 12.42 -11.92
N THR A 110 4.28 13.51 -11.20
CA THR A 110 5.28 13.62 -10.15
C THR A 110 4.56 13.95 -8.85
N LEU A 111 4.89 13.22 -7.79
CA LEU A 111 4.44 13.48 -6.43
C LEU A 111 5.60 14.01 -5.59
N HIS A 112 5.30 14.68 -4.48
CA HIS A 112 6.30 15.12 -3.52
C HIS A 112 6.08 14.50 -2.16
N VAL A 113 7.17 14.05 -1.52
CA VAL A 113 7.14 13.61 -0.13
C VAL A 113 7.10 14.85 0.76
N LYS A 114 5.92 15.17 1.29
CA LYS A 114 5.67 16.36 2.08
C LYS A 114 6.03 16.18 3.55
N ASN A 115 5.84 14.97 4.09
CA ASN A 115 6.01 14.71 5.52
C ASN A 115 6.46 13.28 5.78
N HIS A 116 6.99 13.06 6.98
CA HIS A 116 7.28 11.73 7.52
C HIS A 116 6.76 11.67 8.96
N ARG A 117 5.90 10.69 9.24
CA ARG A 117 5.34 10.48 10.58
C ARG A 117 5.23 9.00 10.90
N THR A 118 5.12 8.67 12.18
CA THR A 118 4.71 7.34 12.62
C THR A 118 3.23 7.35 12.99
N ALA A 119 2.53 6.25 12.71
CA ALA A 119 1.13 6.05 13.07
C ALA A 119 0.87 4.57 13.35
N SER A 120 -0.26 4.26 14.01
CA SER A 120 -0.62 2.89 14.39
C SER A 120 -1.97 2.45 13.80
N PRO A 121 -2.14 2.44 12.46
CA PRO A 121 -3.35 1.87 11.88
C PRO A 121 -3.39 0.37 12.24
N ALA A 122 -4.50 -0.06 12.84
CA ALA A 122 -4.68 -1.42 13.37
C ALA A 122 -3.70 -1.83 14.50
N GLY A 123 -3.21 -0.89 15.29
CA GLY A 123 -2.47 -1.19 16.53
C GLY A 123 -1.00 -1.54 16.35
N ARG A 124 -0.47 -1.48 15.13
CA ARG A 124 0.97 -1.62 14.84
C ARG A 124 1.57 -0.28 14.42
N MET A 125 2.62 0.15 15.13
CA MET A 125 3.37 1.35 14.77
C MET A 125 4.15 1.16 13.46
N LEU A 126 3.87 2.02 12.49
CA LEU A 126 4.45 2.03 11.14
C LEU A 126 4.93 3.45 10.79
N GLY A 127 5.99 3.56 9.99
CA GLY A 127 6.44 4.81 9.39
C GLY A 127 5.68 5.10 8.10
N PHE A 128 5.31 6.37 7.89
CA PHE A 128 4.55 6.83 6.73
C PHE A 128 5.21 8.02 6.05
N ARG A 129 5.26 7.98 4.72
CA ARG A 129 5.64 9.08 3.83
C ARG A 129 4.38 9.71 3.25
N GLU A 130 4.08 10.94 3.65
CA GLU A 130 2.95 11.70 3.11
C GLU A 130 3.28 12.19 1.70
N LEU A 131 2.50 11.73 0.73
CA LEU A 131 2.59 12.13 -0.66
C LEU A 131 1.59 13.23 -0.97
N LYS A 132 2.02 14.19 -1.77
CA LYS A 132 1.16 15.25 -2.30
C LYS A 132 1.38 15.39 -3.79
N SER A 133 0.29 15.41 -4.56
CA SER A 133 0.32 15.83 -5.95
C SER A 133 0.60 17.32 -6.02
N SER A 134 1.48 17.71 -6.93
CA SER A 134 1.68 19.10 -7.34
C SER A 134 0.37 19.70 -7.86
#